data_AF-A0A3D3E2K6-F1
#
_entry.id   AF-A0A3D3E2K6-F1
#
_cell.length_a   1.000
_cell.length_b   1.000
_cell.length_c   1.000
_cell.angle_alpha   90.00
_cell.angle_beta   90.00
_cell.angle_gamma   90.00
#
_symmetry.space_group_name_H-M   'P 1'
#
loop_
_entity.id
_entity.type
_entity.pdbx_description
1 polymer ?
#
loop_
_entity_poly.entity_id
_entity_poly.type
_entity_poly.pdbx_seq_one_letter_code
_entity_poly.pdbx_strand_id
1 'polypeptide(L)'
;MKWSLVMKQPTNLPSAFKVAAEIDAALAQAGLAGPQVEREAIPMYLSMLHELIDGPETNVQLSELNKSNIAEFIVLWMTRKQVPVGLLVDTLTEQVNEVIELSRVHGTLQDFKRRELINLHRTIVDALQRQSVLLVKPQTKTS
;
A
#
# COMPACT_ATOMS: atom_id res chain seq x y z
N MET A 1 -32.24 -37.57 26.49
CA MET A 1 -30.81 -37.57 26.08
C MET A 1 -30.49 -36.18 25.54
N LYS A 2 -29.51 -35.51 26.13
CA LYS A 2 -29.19 -34.10 25.93
C LYS A 2 -27.96 -34.01 25.03
N TRP A 3 -28.12 -33.58 23.78
CA TRP A 3 -27.00 -33.35 22.87
C TRP A 3 -26.73 -31.85 22.81
N SER A 4 -25.66 -31.43 23.48
CA SER A 4 -25.11 -30.08 23.38
C SER A 4 -24.30 -29.98 22.08
N LEU A 5 -24.88 -29.43 21.03
CA LEU A 5 -24.12 -29.02 19.84
C LEU A 5 -23.36 -27.73 20.19
N VAL A 6 -22.09 -27.91 20.56
CA VAL A 6 -21.09 -26.85 20.59
C VAL A 6 -20.93 -26.34 19.15
N MET A 7 -21.65 -25.28 18.81
CA MET A 7 -21.34 -24.44 17.66
C MET A 7 -20.00 -23.76 17.97
N LYS A 8 -18.90 -24.36 17.52
CA LYS A 8 -17.65 -23.63 17.33
C LYS A 8 -17.93 -22.57 16.27
N GLN A 9 -18.27 -21.36 16.69
CA GLN A 9 -18.18 -20.21 15.82
C GLN A 9 -16.70 -20.02 15.46
N PRO A 10 -16.30 -20.05 14.18
CA PRO A 10 -15.04 -19.45 13.81
C PRO A 10 -15.24 -17.92 13.93
N THR A 11 -14.90 -17.37 15.09
CA THR A 11 -14.64 -15.95 15.26
C THR A 11 -13.38 -15.62 14.46
N ASN A 12 -13.57 -15.28 13.19
CA ASN A 12 -12.68 -14.45 12.40
C ASN A 12 -13.56 -13.93 11.26
N LEU A 13 -13.90 -12.64 11.32
CA LEU A 13 -14.44 -11.93 10.17
C LEU A 13 -13.58 -12.30 8.94
N PRO A 14 -14.18 -12.61 7.77
CA PRO A 14 -13.40 -12.83 6.57
C PRO A 14 -12.51 -11.60 6.39
N SER A 15 -11.19 -11.79 6.35
CA SER A 15 -10.31 -10.69 5.99
C SER A 15 -10.78 -10.14 4.64
N ALA A 16 -10.67 -8.83 4.41
CA ALA A 16 -11.04 -8.22 3.13
C ALA A 16 -10.45 -9.00 1.93
N PHE A 17 -9.33 -9.69 2.14
CA PHE A 17 -8.67 -10.65 1.24
C PHE A 17 -9.48 -11.88 0.83
N LYS A 18 -10.23 -12.53 1.74
CA LYS A 18 -11.11 -13.65 1.36
C LYS A 18 -12.25 -13.16 0.47
N VAL A 19 -12.77 -11.97 0.79
CA VAL A 19 -13.84 -11.34 0.01
C VAL A 19 -13.32 -10.94 -1.38
N ALA A 20 -12.14 -10.33 -1.48
CA ALA A 20 -11.53 -9.97 -2.76
C ALA A 20 -11.19 -11.20 -3.63
N ALA A 21 -10.69 -12.28 -3.03
CA ALA A 21 -10.41 -13.52 -3.75
C ALA A 21 -11.68 -14.23 -4.26
N GLU A 22 -12.75 -14.22 -3.47
CA GLU A 22 -14.06 -14.75 -3.89
C GLU A 22 -14.67 -13.90 -5.00
N ILE A 23 -14.55 -12.57 -4.92
CA ILE A 23 -15.00 -11.65 -5.97
C ILE A 23 -14.24 -11.92 -7.27
N ASP A 24 -12.92 -12.09 -7.23
CA ASP A 24 -12.14 -12.38 -8.43
C ASP A 24 -12.45 -13.74 -9.03
N ALA A 25 -12.67 -14.77 -8.19
CA ALA A 25 -13.10 -16.07 -8.66
C ALA A 25 -14.48 -15.97 -9.36
N ALA A 26 -15.39 -15.16 -8.82
CA ALA A 26 -16.69 -14.88 -9.42
C ALA A 26 -16.56 -14.08 -10.73
N LEU A 27 -15.68 -13.08 -10.79
CA LEU A 27 -15.42 -12.27 -11.98
C LEU A 27 -14.76 -13.11 -13.10
N ALA A 28 -13.84 -14.00 -12.74
CA ALA A 28 -13.23 -14.95 -13.68
C ALA A 28 -14.26 -15.96 -14.22
N GLN A 29 -15.16 -16.47 -13.37
CA GLN A 29 -16.27 -17.34 -13.80
C GLN A 29 -17.27 -16.61 -14.69
N ALA A 30 -17.44 -15.30 -14.53
CA ALA A 30 -18.27 -14.45 -15.37
C ALA A 30 -17.60 -14.04 -16.71
N GLY A 31 -16.38 -14.50 -16.99
CA GLY A 31 -15.64 -14.15 -18.21
C GLY A 31 -15.10 -12.71 -18.22
N LEU A 32 -15.03 -12.06 -17.06
CA LEU A 32 -14.50 -10.70 -16.86
C LEU A 32 -13.02 -10.68 -16.44
N ALA A 33 -12.33 -11.82 -16.49
CA ALA A 33 -10.88 -11.92 -16.31
C ALA A 33 -10.13 -11.36 -17.52
N GLY A 34 -10.07 -10.03 -17.63
CA GLY A 34 -9.21 -9.34 -18.59
C GLY A 34 -7.89 -8.86 -17.93
N PRO A 35 -6.99 -8.23 -18.71
CA PRO A 35 -5.78 -7.57 -18.21
C PRO A 35 -6.03 -6.57 -17.08
N GLN A 36 -7.28 -6.12 -16.91
CA GLN A 36 -7.73 -5.27 -15.81
C GLN A 36 -7.76 -5.96 -14.44
N VAL A 37 -7.62 -7.29 -14.38
CA VAL A 37 -7.52 -8.10 -13.16
C VAL A 37 -6.07 -8.52 -12.88
N GLU A 38 -5.12 -8.13 -13.75
CA GLU A 38 -3.70 -8.41 -13.51
C GLU A 38 -3.23 -7.62 -12.29
N ARG A 39 -2.97 -8.36 -11.21
CA ARG A 39 -2.35 -7.87 -9.97
C ARG A 39 -0.89 -7.53 -10.19
N GLU A 40 -0.61 -6.61 -11.10
CA GLU A 40 0.74 -6.12 -11.33
C GLU A 40 1.24 -5.35 -10.11
N ALA A 41 2.47 -5.65 -9.71
CA ALA A 41 3.02 -5.21 -8.44
C ALA A 41 3.07 -3.67 -8.32
N ILE A 42 3.52 -2.98 -9.38
CA ILE A 42 3.69 -1.53 -9.36
C ILE A 42 2.36 -0.78 -9.38
N PRO A 43 1.43 -1.04 -10.33
CA PRO A 43 0.11 -0.43 -10.31
C PRO A 43 -0.59 -0.61 -8.95
N MET A 44 -0.54 -1.81 -8.39
CA MET A 44 -1.15 -2.09 -7.09
C MET A 44 -0.53 -1.28 -5.95
N TYR A 45 0.81 -1.21 -5.88
CA TYR A 45 1.48 -0.40 -4.87
C TYR A 45 1.14 1.09 -5.01
N LEU A 46 1.08 1.61 -6.24
CA LEU A 46 0.66 3.00 -6.48
C LEU A 46 -0.80 3.25 -6.09
N SER A 47 -1.71 2.30 -6.32
CA SER A 47 -3.09 2.39 -5.85
C SER A 47 -3.20 2.39 -4.32
N MET A 48 -2.46 1.52 -3.62
CA MET A 48 -2.45 1.53 -2.15
C MET A 48 -1.89 2.83 -1.57
N LEU A 49 -0.87 3.40 -2.23
CA LEU A 49 -0.34 4.70 -1.86
C LEU A 49 -1.32 5.83 -2.14
N HIS A 50 -2.05 5.75 -3.26
CA HIS A 50 -3.12 6.68 -3.60
C HIS A 50 -4.23 6.65 -2.55
N GLU A 51 -4.69 5.48 -2.13
CA GLU A 51 -5.70 5.32 -1.08
C GLU A 51 -5.20 5.83 0.29
N LEU A 52 -3.92 5.63 0.61
CA LEU A 52 -3.32 6.13 1.85
C LEU A 52 -3.33 7.67 1.91
N ILE A 53 -3.08 8.32 0.79
CA ILE A 53 -2.98 9.78 0.69
C ILE A 53 -4.31 10.46 0.31
N ASP A 54 -5.23 9.76 -0.35
CA ASP A 54 -6.55 10.24 -0.78
C ASP A 54 -7.57 10.03 0.34
N GLY A 55 -7.50 10.91 1.34
CA GLY A 55 -8.56 11.05 2.34
C GLY A 55 -9.46 12.24 2.01
N PRO A 56 -10.71 12.28 2.51
CA PRO A 56 -11.60 13.45 2.36
C PRO A 56 -11.02 14.75 2.94
N GLU A 57 -9.93 14.65 3.70
CA GLU A 57 -9.23 15.78 4.33
C GLU A 57 -8.00 16.28 3.56
N THR A 58 -7.61 15.59 2.49
CA THR A 58 -6.50 15.97 1.63
C THR A 58 -7.08 16.60 0.38
N ASN A 59 -7.16 17.94 0.35
CA ASN A 59 -7.56 18.75 -0.81
C ASN A 59 -6.59 18.64 -2.01
N VAL A 60 -5.86 17.54 -2.15
CA VAL A 60 -4.95 17.28 -3.25
C VAL A 60 -5.77 16.58 -4.33
N GLN A 61 -5.95 17.21 -5.48
CA GLN A 61 -6.41 16.48 -6.66
C GLN A 61 -5.29 15.50 -7.05
N LEU A 62 -5.42 14.25 -6.61
CA LEU A 62 -4.41 13.19 -6.79
C LEU A 62 -4.55 12.48 -8.14
N SER A 63 -5.03 13.18 -9.17
CA SER A 63 -5.41 12.59 -10.46
C SER A 63 -4.26 12.02 -11.29
N GLU A 64 -3.00 12.20 -10.88
CA GLU A 64 -1.81 11.84 -11.69
C GLU A 64 -0.68 11.16 -10.89
N LEU A 65 -1.01 10.48 -9.80
CA LEU A 65 -0.01 9.79 -8.99
C LEU A 65 0.73 8.72 -9.81
N ASN A 66 2.06 8.84 -9.89
CA ASN A 66 2.90 7.91 -10.64
C ASN A 66 4.29 7.79 -10.00
N LYS A 67 5.12 6.89 -10.53
CA LYS A 67 6.48 6.62 -10.00
C LYS A 67 7.35 7.87 -9.85
N SER A 68 7.19 8.86 -10.72
CA SER A 68 8.06 10.02 -10.79
C SER A 68 7.73 11.08 -9.74
N ASN A 69 6.49 11.14 -9.27
CA ASN A 69 6.02 12.19 -8.35
C ASN A 69 5.61 11.65 -6.96
N ILE A 70 5.41 10.33 -6.80
CA ILE A 70 4.87 9.73 -5.58
C ILE A 70 5.67 10.06 -4.31
N ALA A 71 7.00 10.05 -4.39
CA ALA A 71 7.85 10.33 -3.23
C ALA A 71 7.62 11.76 -2.70
N GLU A 72 7.48 12.75 -3.59
CA GLU A 72 7.20 14.13 -3.22
C GLU A 72 5.81 14.27 -2.58
N PHE A 73 4.80 13.63 -3.18
CA PHE A 73 3.43 13.65 -2.65
C PHE A 73 3.34 13.05 -1.25
N ILE A 74 3.98 11.91 -0.99
CA ILE A 74 3.96 11.27 0.33
C ILE A 74 4.67 12.16 1.37
N VAL A 75 5.80 12.78 1.01
CA VAL A 75 6.51 13.71 1.90
C VAL A 75 5.62 14.92 2.25
N LEU A 76 4.94 15.49 1.26
CA LEU A 76 4.02 16.61 1.46
C LEU A 76 2.83 16.22 2.35
N TRP A 77 2.22 15.06 2.07
CA TRP A 77 1.11 14.51 2.84
C TRP A 77 1.52 14.25 4.30
N MET A 78 2.62 13.54 4.50
CA MET A 78 3.18 13.23 5.83
C MET A 78 3.41 14.50 6.64
N THR A 79 3.98 15.54 6.02
CA THR A 79 4.26 16.83 6.67
C THR A 79 2.97 17.53 7.08
N ARG A 80 1.95 17.54 6.22
CA ARG A 80 0.64 18.16 6.53
C ARG A 80 -0.11 17.43 7.63
N LYS A 81 -0.05 16.09 7.63
CA LYS A 81 -0.71 15.23 8.62
C LYS A 81 0.11 15.00 9.88
N GLN A 82 1.35 15.52 9.93
CA GLN A 82 2.31 15.34 11.04
C GLN A 82 2.52 13.86 11.41
N VAL A 83 2.53 12.99 10.40
CA VAL A 83 2.69 11.54 10.60
C VAL A 83 4.16 11.26 10.95
N PRO A 84 4.43 10.48 12.01
CA PRO A 84 5.79 10.07 12.35
C PRO A 84 6.41 9.25 11.22
N VAL A 85 7.64 9.61 10.82
CA VAL A 85 8.36 8.96 9.71
C VAL A 85 8.52 7.46 9.94
N GLY A 86 8.85 7.03 11.16
CA GLY A 86 9.01 5.61 11.48
C GLY A 86 7.74 4.81 11.23
N LEU A 87 6.60 5.30 11.75
CA LEU A 87 5.30 4.66 11.56
C LEU A 87 4.91 4.56 10.08
N LEU A 88 5.17 5.61 9.30
CA LEU A 88 4.89 5.62 7.88
C LEU A 88 5.80 4.63 7.12
N VAL A 89 7.10 4.60 7.43
CA VAL A 89 8.03 3.64 6.81
C VAL A 89 7.60 2.20 7.09
N ASP A 90 7.23 1.88 8.33
CA ASP A 90 6.74 0.54 8.70
C ASP A 90 5.49 0.17 7.89
N THR A 91 4.52 1.09 7.81
CA THR A 91 3.28 0.90 7.02
C THR A 91 3.59 0.65 5.54
N LEU A 92 4.48 1.45 4.95
CA LEU A 92 4.88 1.30 3.54
C LEU A 92 5.62 -0.01 3.29
N THR A 93 6.42 -0.47 4.26
CA THR A 93 7.12 -1.75 4.18
C THR A 93 6.14 -2.93 4.28
N GLU A 94 5.11 -2.83 5.12
CA GLU A 94 4.04 -3.83 5.15
C GLU A 94 3.29 -3.89 3.80
N GLN A 95 2.91 -2.74 3.25
CA GLN A 95 2.24 -2.66 1.94
C GLN A 95 3.08 -3.25 0.80
N VAL A 96 4.39 -2.94 0.73
CA VAL A 96 5.23 -3.49 -0.35
C VAL A 96 5.37 -5.01 -0.24
N ASN A 97 5.46 -5.55 0.98
CA ASN A 97 5.52 -7.00 1.20
C ASN A 97 4.20 -7.67 0.79
N GLU A 98 3.07 -7.06 1.10
CA GLU A 98 1.75 -7.53 0.70
C GLU A 98 1.61 -7.57 -0.83
N VAL A 99 1.98 -6.50 -1.52
CA VAL A 99 1.98 -6.43 -2.98
C VAL A 99 2.86 -7.52 -3.60
N ILE A 100 4.06 -7.74 -3.06
CA ILE A 100 4.96 -8.80 -3.52
C ILE A 100 4.27 -10.16 -3.39
N GLU A 101 3.66 -10.45 -2.25
CA GLU A 101 3.01 -11.73 -2.02
C GLU A 101 1.78 -11.92 -2.93
N LEU A 102 0.96 -10.89 -3.08
CA LEU A 102 -0.20 -10.90 -3.96
C LEU A 102 0.22 -11.12 -5.42
N SER A 103 1.17 -10.35 -5.94
CA SER A 103 1.65 -10.55 -7.31
C SER A 103 2.30 -11.93 -7.50
N ARG A 104 2.94 -12.48 -6.46
CA ARG A 104 3.55 -13.82 -6.51
C ARG A 104 2.48 -14.91 -6.59
N VAL A 105 1.48 -14.86 -5.72
CA VAL A 105 0.36 -15.84 -5.68
C VAL A 105 -0.42 -15.84 -6.99
N HIS A 106 -0.56 -14.68 -7.63
CA HIS A 106 -1.27 -14.53 -8.89
C HIS A 106 -0.39 -14.74 -10.14
N GLY A 107 0.89 -15.10 -9.97
CA GLY A 107 1.79 -15.40 -11.09
C GLY A 107 2.20 -14.19 -11.92
N THR A 108 1.97 -12.97 -11.44
CA THR A 108 2.29 -11.71 -12.14
C THR A 108 3.62 -11.09 -11.70
N LEU A 109 4.25 -11.63 -10.64
CA LEU A 109 5.53 -11.16 -10.13
C LEU A 109 6.72 -11.74 -10.90
N GLN A 110 7.19 -11.00 -11.90
CA GLN A 110 8.48 -11.26 -12.55
C GLN A 110 9.63 -10.63 -11.75
N ASP A 111 10.82 -11.21 -11.82
CA ASP A 111 11.99 -10.73 -11.06
C ASP A 111 12.32 -9.26 -11.31
N PHE A 112 12.18 -8.79 -12.56
CA PHE A 112 12.43 -7.39 -12.86
C PHE A 112 11.37 -6.48 -12.23
N LYS A 113 10.08 -6.88 -12.26
CA LYS A 113 8.98 -6.13 -11.61
C LYS A 113 9.17 -6.07 -10.10
N ARG A 114 9.64 -7.17 -9.48
CA ARG A 114 10.00 -7.22 -8.06
C ARG A 114 11.12 -6.23 -7.73
N ARG A 115 12.21 -6.23 -8.51
CA ARG A 115 13.33 -5.29 -8.30
C ARG A 115 12.89 -3.83 -8.47
N GLU A 116 12.09 -3.57 -9.49
CA GLU A 116 11.58 -2.23 -9.77
C GLU A 116 10.66 -1.72 -8.65
N LEU A 117 9.78 -2.58 -8.11
CA LEU A 117 8.97 -2.26 -6.94
C LEU A 117 9.82 -1.94 -5.70
N ILE A 118 10.83 -2.78 -5.41
CA ILE A 118 11.74 -2.55 -4.27
C ILE A 118 12.50 -1.23 -4.43
N ASN A 119 12.95 -0.90 -5.64
CA ASN A 119 13.63 0.36 -5.92
C ASN A 119 12.69 1.55 -5.70
N LEU A 120 11.44 1.47 -6.17
CA LEU A 120 10.43 2.50 -5.94
C LEU A 120 10.17 2.71 -4.45
N HIS A 121 9.95 1.62 -3.70
CA HIS A 121 9.78 1.68 -2.25
C HIS A 121 10.97 2.34 -1.57
N ARG A 122 12.20 1.94 -1.93
CA ARG A 122 13.43 2.53 -1.40
C ARG A 122 13.51 4.02 -1.69
N THR A 123 13.19 4.46 -2.92
CA THR A 123 13.17 5.89 -3.27
C THR A 123 12.22 6.69 -2.38
N ILE A 124 11.04 6.15 -2.07
CA ILE A 124 10.08 6.79 -1.17
C ILE A 124 10.63 6.86 0.26
N VAL A 125 11.15 5.74 0.79
CA VAL A 125 11.72 5.68 2.15
C VAL A 125 12.90 6.63 2.30
N ASP A 126 13.82 6.66 1.32
CA ASP A 126 14.96 7.58 1.31
C ASP A 126 14.51 9.05 1.34
N ALA A 127 13.43 9.39 0.63
CA ALA A 127 12.86 10.74 0.62
C ALA A 127 12.27 11.13 2.00
N LEU A 128 11.54 10.22 2.64
CA LEU A 128 10.95 10.44 3.97
C LEU A 128 12.02 10.60 5.05
N GLN A 129 13.05 9.75 5.01
CA GLN A 129 14.15 9.82 5.97
C GLN A 129 14.94 11.12 5.83
N ARG A 130 15.22 11.58 4.61
CA ARG A 130 15.87 12.89 4.38
C ARG A 130 15.05 14.04 4.97
N GLN A 131 13.73 14.03 4.79
CA GLN A 131 12.86 15.05 5.37
C GLN A 131 12.93 15.05 6.91
N SER A 132 12.98 13.87 7.54
CA SER A 132 13.12 13.77 9.00
C SER A 132 14.40 14.45 9.52
N VAL A 133 15.51 14.28 8.81
CA VAL A 133 16.81 14.86 9.19
C VAL A 133 16.79 16.39 9.07
N LEU A 134 16.09 16.92 8.05
CA LEU A 134 15.93 18.37 7.88
C LEU A 134 15.05 19.00 8.97
N LEU A 135 14.03 18.29 9.45
CA LEU A 135 13.16 18.75 10.53
C LEU A 135 13.83 18.71 11.92
N VAL A 136 14.83 17.84 12.11
CA VAL A 136 15.55 17.68 13.39
C VAL A 136 16.76 18.63 13.52
N LYS A 137 17.31 19.16 12.41
CA LYS A 137 18.39 20.16 12.50
C LYS A 137 17.84 21.45 13.13
N PRO A 138 18.32 21.85 14.32
CA PRO A 138 17.89 23.13 14.90
C PRO A 138 18.39 24.24 13.98
N GLN A 139 17.51 25.19 13.66
CA GLN A 139 17.93 26.47 13.10
C GLN A 139 18.86 27.12 14.12
N THR A 140 20.17 26.94 13.94
CA THR A 140 21.18 27.76 14.60
C THR A 140 20.96 29.18 14.12
N LYS A 141 20.20 29.95 14.90
CA LYS A 141 20.15 31.39 14.81
C LYS A 141 21.58 31.89 14.95
N THR A 142 22.17 32.34 13.84
CA THR A 142 23.32 33.22 13.87
C THR A 142 22.84 34.55 14.45
N SER A 143 23.22 34.81 15.69
CA SER A 143 23.17 36.11 16.34
C SER A 143 24.21 37.05 15.76
#